data_AF-A0A815ENG9-F1
#
_entry.id   AF-A0A815ENG9-F1
#
_cell.length_a   1.000
_cell.length_b   1.000
_cell.length_c   1.000
_cell.angle_alpha   90.00
_cell.angle_beta   90.00
_cell.angle_gamma   90.00
#
_symmetry.space_group_name_H-M   'P 1'
#
loop_
_entity.id
_entity.type
_entity.pdbx_description
1 polymer ?
#
loop_
_entity_poly.entity_id
_entity_poly.type
_entity_poly.pdbx_seq_one_letter_code
_entity_poly.pdbx_strand_id
1 'polypeptide(L)'
;MATGGGEEAIAQRILRITDIVQEPLEFIAPIGGYEEMPLVPLEIAVEPLVPILPAVQSHAYVAKQRCTNPADGLTQDESASIMLYTMGWKPLDKCLYFVLNDTLRSSDRQQKLEPWYLFMRLFLNALFRLPSLSKTAYRGVKLDLSQRYIRGQTIVWWGFSSCTTAVNVLNSNQFLGAKGDRTMFTLQCLSAKDIRRHSYYPTEDEVLLMAATQFKVIGCLNQDNFHIIQLEETSPPFPLLQPVPVVVPPPINPTLPSK
;
A
#
# COMPACT_ATOMS: atom_id res chain seq x y z
N MET A 1 5.51 33.00 5.29
CA MET A 1 6.22 31.78 5.73
C MET A 1 5.23 30.63 5.73
N ALA A 2 5.23 29.81 4.68
CA ALA A 2 4.31 28.67 4.48
C ALA A 2 5.06 27.51 3.81
N THR A 3 6.24 27.16 4.33
CA THR A 3 7.13 26.11 3.79
C THR A 3 6.98 24.77 4.53
N GLY A 4 6.35 24.75 5.72
CA GLY A 4 6.31 23.55 6.57
C GLY A 4 5.39 22.42 6.09
N GLY A 5 4.26 22.72 5.45
CA GLY A 5 3.30 21.69 5.02
C GLY A 5 3.78 20.81 3.87
N GLY A 6 4.61 21.37 2.97
CA GLY A 6 5.18 20.62 1.85
C GLY A 6 6.29 19.65 2.28
N GLU A 7 7.19 20.09 3.15
CA GLU A 7 8.29 19.25 3.66
C GLU A 7 7.79 18.09 4.54
N GLU A 8 6.73 18.30 5.32
CA GLU A 8 6.14 17.27 6.17
C GLU A 8 5.40 16.19 5.37
N ALA A 9 4.63 16.59 4.35
CA ALA A 9 4.03 15.69 3.37
C ALA A 9 5.10 14.83 2.66
N ILE A 10 6.20 15.45 2.26
CA ILE A 10 7.35 14.78 1.63
C ILE A 10 8.02 13.80 2.59
N ALA A 11 8.23 14.15 3.85
CA ALA A 11 8.85 13.25 4.82
C ALA A 11 7.99 12.00 5.07
N GLN A 12 6.68 12.17 5.19
CA GLN A 12 5.75 11.05 5.36
C GLN A 12 5.68 10.15 4.13
N ARG A 13 5.79 10.73 2.93
CA ARG A 13 5.90 9.98 1.66
C ARG A 13 7.10 9.02 1.65
N ILE A 14 8.29 9.48 2.06
CA ILE A 14 9.52 8.69 2.02
C ILE A 14 9.37 7.41 2.86
N LEU A 15 8.73 7.53 4.02
CA LEU A 15 8.58 6.44 4.99
C LEU A 15 7.71 5.29 4.46
N ARG A 16 6.75 5.56 3.56
CA ARG A 16 5.95 4.52 2.85
C ARG A 16 6.77 3.66 1.89
N ILE A 17 7.90 4.18 1.44
CA ILE A 17 8.74 3.58 0.39
C ILE A 17 9.98 2.90 1.00
N THR A 18 10.39 3.28 2.21
CA THR A 18 11.56 2.70 2.88
C THR A 18 11.25 1.50 3.78
N ASP A 19 9.98 1.20 4.07
CA ASP A 19 9.58 0.15 5.03
C ASP A 19 9.81 -1.30 4.54
N ILE A 20 10.25 -1.49 3.29
CA ILE A 20 10.54 -2.81 2.70
C ILE A 20 11.69 -3.55 3.39
N VAL A 21 12.51 -2.82 4.14
CA VAL A 21 13.57 -3.39 4.98
C VAL A 21 12.98 -4.29 6.06
N GLN A 22 11.71 -4.11 6.42
CA GLN A 22 11.05 -4.92 7.45
C GLN A 22 10.39 -6.18 6.90
N GLU A 23 10.41 -6.42 5.57
CA GLU A 23 9.87 -7.66 5.02
C GLU A 23 10.64 -8.87 5.55
N PRO A 24 9.99 -9.93 6.06
CA PRO A 24 10.69 -11.09 6.59
C PRO A 24 11.31 -11.96 5.49
N LEU A 25 10.80 -11.84 4.25
CA LEU A 25 11.25 -12.59 3.06
C LEU A 25 11.06 -14.12 3.16
N GLU A 26 10.25 -14.58 4.11
CA GLU A 26 9.90 -15.98 4.32
C GLU A 26 8.38 -16.21 4.17
N PHE A 27 7.99 -17.49 4.10
CA PHE A 27 6.59 -17.88 4.04
C PHE A 27 6.02 -18.00 5.47
N ILE A 28 5.12 -17.10 5.83
CA ILE A 28 4.29 -17.19 7.04
C ILE A 28 2.82 -17.50 6.68
N ALA A 29 2.00 -17.80 7.68
CA ALA A 29 0.63 -18.31 7.50
C ALA A 29 -0.27 -17.30 6.76
N PRO A 30 -1.04 -17.66 5.71
CA PRO A 30 -1.85 -16.74 4.90
C PRO A 30 -2.71 -15.74 5.69
N ILE A 31 -2.93 -14.56 5.12
CA ILE A 31 -3.74 -13.50 5.72
C ILE A 31 -5.21 -13.73 5.36
N GLY A 32 -6.08 -13.81 6.36
CA GLY A 32 -7.53 -13.97 6.22
C GLY A 32 -8.30 -13.51 7.47
N GLY A 33 -9.59 -13.83 7.54
CA GLY A 33 -10.54 -13.41 8.58
C GLY A 33 -11.31 -12.12 8.25
N TYR A 34 -10.80 -11.27 7.37
CA TYR A 34 -11.50 -10.05 6.94
C TYR A 34 -12.52 -10.30 5.84
N GLU A 35 -12.37 -11.38 5.07
CA GLU A 35 -13.23 -11.72 3.93
C GLU A 35 -14.67 -12.02 4.33
N GLU A 36 -14.86 -12.51 5.56
CA GLU A 36 -16.15 -12.79 6.19
C GLU A 36 -16.81 -11.53 6.79
N MET A 37 -16.07 -10.41 6.86
CA MET A 37 -16.60 -9.18 7.44
C MET A 37 -17.58 -8.48 6.48
N PRO A 38 -18.59 -7.79 7.03
CA PRO A 38 -19.48 -6.96 6.21
C PRO A 38 -18.71 -5.76 5.63
N LEU A 39 -19.16 -5.29 4.47
CA LEU A 39 -18.78 -3.96 4.00
C LEU A 39 -19.53 -2.90 4.80
N VAL A 40 -18.77 -2.01 5.43
CA VAL A 40 -19.29 -0.93 6.28
C VAL A 40 -18.71 0.42 5.83
N PRO A 41 -19.37 1.55 6.15
CA PRO A 41 -18.81 2.89 5.92
C PRO A 41 -17.45 3.07 6.60
N LEU A 42 -16.61 3.97 6.08
CA LEU A 42 -15.23 4.13 6.56
C LEU A 42 -15.17 4.51 8.06
N GLU A 43 -16.10 5.32 8.55
CA GLU A 43 -16.22 5.70 9.96
C GLU A 43 -16.36 4.48 10.88
N ILE A 44 -17.18 3.50 10.49
CA ILE A 44 -17.35 2.25 11.24
C ILE A 44 -16.12 1.36 11.06
N ALA A 45 -15.55 1.34 9.84
CA ALA A 45 -14.40 0.50 9.54
C ALA A 45 -13.15 0.84 10.38
N VAL A 46 -13.01 2.10 10.81
CA VAL A 46 -11.87 2.57 11.61
C VAL A 46 -12.13 2.61 13.12
N GLU A 47 -13.36 2.39 13.58
CA GLU A 47 -13.69 2.40 15.02
C GLU A 47 -12.83 1.44 15.85
N PRO A 48 -12.62 0.17 15.46
CA PRO A 48 -11.78 -0.74 16.24
C PRO A 48 -10.29 -0.35 16.24
N LEU A 49 -9.87 0.54 15.34
CA LEU A 49 -8.49 1.01 15.23
C LEU A 49 -8.17 2.16 16.18
N VAL A 50 -9.17 2.82 16.78
CA VAL A 50 -8.97 3.99 17.66
C VAL A 50 -7.97 3.73 18.81
N PRO A 51 -7.99 2.57 19.51
CA PRO A 51 -7.00 2.28 20.55
C PRO A 51 -5.55 2.16 20.03
N ILE A 52 -5.39 1.79 18.76
CA ILE A 52 -4.09 1.59 18.10
C ILE A 52 -3.60 2.90 17.47
N LEU A 53 -4.54 3.62 16.85
CA LEU A 53 -4.35 4.82 16.04
C LEU A 53 -5.30 5.94 16.55
N PRO A 54 -4.92 6.68 17.61
CA PRO A 54 -5.86 7.62 18.26
C PRO A 54 -6.43 8.72 17.34
N ALA A 55 -5.72 9.07 16.26
CA ALA A 55 -6.13 10.09 15.30
C ALA A 55 -6.88 9.53 14.07
N VAL A 56 -7.14 8.22 13.98
CA VAL A 56 -7.64 7.60 12.74
C VAL A 56 -9.00 8.14 12.29
N GLN A 57 -9.90 8.45 13.23
CA GLN A 57 -11.24 8.95 12.91
C GLN A 57 -11.20 10.35 12.27
N SER A 58 -10.34 11.25 12.75
CA SER A 58 -10.22 12.59 12.17
C SER A 58 -9.60 12.54 10.77
N HIS A 59 -8.61 11.65 10.55
CA HIS A 59 -8.04 11.42 9.22
C HIS A 59 -9.04 10.75 8.27
N ALA A 60 -9.83 9.78 8.75
CA ALA A 60 -10.89 9.14 7.97
C ALA A 60 -11.95 10.16 7.53
N TYR A 61 -12.33 11.09 8.41
CA TYR A 61 -13.22 12.20 8.06
C TYR A 61 -12.64 13.05 6.92
N VAL A 62 -11.38 13.49 7.04
CA VAL A 62 -10.70 14.27 5.99
C VAL A 62 -10.63 13.50 4.66
N ALA A 63 -10.32 12.20 4.71
CA ALA A 63 -10.29 11.34 3.54
C ALA A 63 -11.66 11.30 2.84
N LYS A 64 -12.76 11.07 3.58
CA LYS A 64 -14.12 11.08 3.02
C LYS A 64 -14.47 12.42 2.36
N GLN A 65 -14.17 13.55 3.02
CA GLN A 65 -14.47 14.88 2.47
C GLN A 65 -13.74 15.18 1.15
N ARG A 66 -12.60 14.53 0.91
CA ARG A 66 -11.82 14.68 -0.33
C ARG A 66 -12.24 13.70 -1.43
N CYS A 67 -13.07 12.71 -1.12
CA CYS A 67 -13.52 11.67 -2.06
C CYS A 67 -15.02 11.78 -2.41
N THR A 68 -15.58 12.99 -2.47
CA THR A 68 -17.02 13.21 -2.73
C THR A 68 -17.49 12.78 -4.12
N ASN A 69 -16.60 12.80 -5.12
CA ASN A 69 -16.88 12.31 -6.47
C ASN A 69 -15.71 11.44 -6.96
N PRO A 70 -15.61 10.20 -6.46
CA PRO A 70 -14.47 9.33 -6.74
C PRO A 70 -14.48 8.84 -8.20
N ALA A 71 -13.29 8.61 -8.75
CA ALA A 71 -13.13 8.02 -10.07
C ALA A 71 -13.36 6.50 -10.06
N ASP A 72 -13.26 5.89 -11.25
CA ASP A 72 -13.12 4.44 -11.44
C ASP A 72 -14.29 3.60 -10.87
N GLY A 73 -15.44 4.25 -10.69
CA GLY A 73 -16.68 3.64 -10.21
C GLY A 73 -16.67 3.29 -8.72
N LEU A 74 -15.63 3.66 -7.96
CA LEU A 74 -15.58 3.42 -6.53
C LEU A 74 -16.64 4.24 -5.79
N THR A 75 -17.06 3.77 -4.61
CA THR A 75 -17.84 4.60 -3.68
C THR A 75 -16.94 5.62 -2.98
N GLN A 76 -17.57 6.60 -2.32
CA GLN A 76 -16.85 7.54 -1.46
C GLN A 76 -16.04 6.82 -0.38
N ASP A 77 -16.62 5.82 0.30
CA ASP A 77 -15.96 5.07 1.37
C ASP A 77 -14.78 4.24 0.85
N GLU A 78 -14.93 3.59 -0.30
CA GLU A 78 -13.86 2.82 -0.94
C GLU A 78 -12.69 3.72 -1.33
N SER A 79 -12.96 4.80 -2.07
CA SER A 79 -11.91 5.75 -2.45
C SER A 79 -11.27 6.39 -1.22
N ALA A 80 -12.04 6.73 -0.19
CA ALA A 80 -11.54 7.32 1.04
C ALA A 80 -10.69 6.34 1.85
N SER A 81 -10.96 5.03 1.78
CA SER A 81 -10.10 4.02 2.42
C SER A 81 -8.70 3.97 1.79
N ILE A 82 -8.61 4.10 0.45
CA ILE A 82 -7.33 4.21 -0.26
C ILE A 82 -6.62 5.52 0.07
N MET A 83 -7.37 6.62 0.12
CA MET A 83 -6.82 7.91 0.53
C MET A 83 -6.27 7.85 1.94
N LEU A 84 -7.03 7.29 2.89
CA LEU A 84 -6.60 7.15 4.28
C LEU A 84 -5.36 6.26 4.43
N TYR A 85 -5.25 5.18 3.64
CA TYR A 85 -4.04 4.36 3.61
C TYR A 85 -2.82 5.18 3.14
N THR A 86 -2.97 5.99 2.11
CA THR A 86 -1.85 6.79 1.58
C THR A 86 -1.54 8.06 2.38
N MET A 87 -2.45 8.48 3.25
CA MET A 87 -2.26 9.60 4.16
C MET A 87 -1.15 9.31 5.17
N GLY A 88 -0.19 10.22 5.23
CA GLY A 88 0.79 10.24 6.29
C GLY A 88 0.33 11.11 7.46
N TRP A 89 0.71 10.73 8.68
CA TRP A 89 0.65 11.62 9.83
C TRP A 89 1.70 11.21 10.88
N LYS A 90 1.85 12.07 11.90
CA LYS A 90 2.75 11.84 13.03
C LYS A 90 1.97 11.58 14.32
N PRO A 91 2.54 10.80 15.25
CA PRO A 91 3.81 10.07 15.11
C PRO A 91 3.66 8.87 14.16
N LEU A 92 4.76 8.46 13.51
CA LEU A 92 4.74 7.48 12.42
C LEU A 92 4.26 6.10 12.87
N ASP A 93 4.66 5.69 14.08
CA ASP A 93 4.24 4.45 14.75
C ASP A 93 2.76 4.47 15.17
N LYS A 94 2.02 5.54 14.84
CA LYS A 94 0.57 5.68 14.96
C LYS A 94 -0.07 6.06 13.62
N CYS A 95 0.66 5.95 12.52
CA CYS A 95 0.19 6.18 11.15
C CYS A 95 -0.38 4.89 10.55
N LEU A 96 -1.53 4.98 9.86
CA LEU A 96 -2.29 3.78 9.47
C LEU A 96 -1.47 2.82 8.60
N TYR A 97 -0.91 3.27 7.47
CA TYR A 97 -0.15 2.36 6.60
C TYR A 97 1.04 1.73 7.32
N PHE A 98 1.69 2.50 8.20
CA PHE A 98 2.91 2.07 8.87
C PHE A 98 2.60 0.94 9.84
N VAL A 99 1.61 1.15 10.71
CA VAL A 99 1.20 0.15 11.69
C VAL A 99 0.52 -1.04 11.01
N LEU A 100 -0.27 -0.83 9.95
CA LEU A 100 -0.86 -1.93 9.20
C LEU A 100 0.22 -2.80 8.55
N ASN A 101 1.17 -2.20 7.82
CA ASN A 101 2.23 -2.96 7.16
C ASN A 101 3.15 -3.66 8.18
N ASP A 102 3.46 -3.03 9.32
CA ASP A 102 4.18 -3.67 10.43
C ASP A 102 3.41 -4.88 10.97
N THR A 103 2.11 -4.72 11.22
CA THR A 103 1.22 -5.80 11.66
C THR A 103 1.19 -6.94 10.65
N LEU A 104 1.09 -6.64 9.35
CA LEU A 104 1.07 -7.63 8.28
C LEU A 104 2.38 -8.43 8.19
N ARG A 105 3.53 -7.83 8.52
CA ARG A 105 4.84 -8.50 8.49
C ARG A 105 5.12 -9.34 9.73
N SER A 106 4.37 -9.14 10.81
CA SER A 106 4.61 -9.80 12.09
C SER A 106 4.31 -11.30 12.04
N SER A 107 5.13 -12.11 12.72
CA SER A 107 4.93 -13.57 12.81
C SER A 107 3.72 -13.97 13.65
N ASP A 108 3.31 -13.11 14.60
CA ASP A 108 2.14 -13.25 15.47
C ASP A 108 0.92 -12.42 14.98
N ARG A 109 0.88 -12.08 13.69
CA ARG A 109 -0.12 -11.15 13.13
C ARG A 109 -1.58 -11.56 13.29
N GLN A 110 -1.88 -12.85 13.44
CA GLN A 110 -3.25 -13.35 13.36
C GLN A 110 -4.19 -12.67 14.37
N GLN A 111 -3.75 -12.49 15.62
CA GLN A 111 -4.53 -11.79 16.65
C GLN A 111 -4.44 -10.27 16.50
N LYS A 112 -3.27 -9.76 16.05
CA LYS A 112 -3.05 -8.32 15.87
C LYS A 112 -3.86 -7.73 14.71
N LEU A 113 -4.26 -8.56 13.73
CA LEU A 113 -5.06 -8.15 12.58
C LEU A 113 -6.57 -8.08 12.87
N GLU A 114 -7.06 -8.67 13.97
CA GLU A 114 -8.50 -8.68 14.27
C GLU A 114 -9.13 -7.27 14.30
N PRO A 115 -8.52 -6.24 14.94
CA PRO A 115 -9.04 -4.87 14.88
C PRO A 115 -9.03 -4.25 13.47
N TRP A 116 -8.25 -4.82 12.54
CA TRP A 116 -8.11 -4.31 11.18
C TRP A 116 -9.11 -4.89 10.20
N TYR A 117 -9.83 -5.96 10.56
CA TYR A 117 -10.63 -6.72 9.58
C TYR A 117 -11.70 -5.87 8.88
N LEU A 118 -12.41 -4.98 9.57
CA LEU A 118 -13.39 -4.08 8.92
C LEU A 118 -12.72 -3.11 7.94
N PHE A 119 -11.61 -2.49 8.34
CA PHE A 119 -10.84 -1.61 7.45
C PHE A 119 -10.28 -2.36 6.25
N MET A 120 -9.65 -3.53 6.48
CA MET A 120 -9.11 -4.38 5.42
C MET A 120 -10.18 -4.84 4.46
N ARG A 121 -11.37 -5.22 4.95
CA ARG A 121 -12.50 -5.62 4.10
C ARG A 121 -12.92 -4.52 3.14
N LEU A 122 -13.05 -3.28 3.63
CA LEU A 122 -13.39 -2.11 2.82
C LEU A 122 -12.26 -1.74 1.84
N PHE A 123 -11.04 -1.64 2.34
CA PHE A 123 -9.87 -1.26 1.58
C PHE A 123 -9.54 -2.26 0.45
N LEU A 124 -9.59 -3.56 0.75
CA LEU A 124 -9.37 -4.60 -0.25
C LEU A 124 -10.51 -4.62 -1.28
N ASN A 125 -11.77 -4.41 -0.90
CA ASN A 125 -12.86 -4.28 -1.88
C ASN A 125 -12.57 -3.15 -2.88
N ALA A 126 -12.14 -1.99 -2.38
CA ALA A 126 -11.76 -0.85 -3.22
C ALA A 126 -10.64 -1.23 -4.20
N LEU A 127 -9.55 -1.85 -3.70
CA LEU A 127 -8.41 -2.25 -4.53
C LEU A 127 -8.77 -3.34 -5.56
N PHE A 128 -9.59 -4.33 -5.20
CA PHE A 128 -10.00 -5.38 -6.13
C PHE A 128 -10.93 -4.87 -7.23
N ARG A 129 -11.67 -3.79 -6.99
CA ARG A 129 -12.49 -3.11 -8.01
C ARG A 129 -11.68 -2.29 -9.01
N LEU A 130 -10.45 -1.90 -8.65
CA LEU A 130 -9.53 -1.26 -9.58
C LEU A 130 -8.94 -2.29 -10.55
N PRO A 131 -8.73 -1.93 -11.84
CA PRO A 131 -8.10 -2.82 -12.80
C PRO A 131 -6.67 -3.16 -12.35
N SER A 132 -6.26 -4.41 -12.58
CA SER A 132 -4.88 -4.82 -12.38
C SER A 132 -4.01 -4.35 -13.55
N LEU A 133 -2.83 -3.83 -13.23
CA LEU A 133 -1.83 -3.41 -14.20
C LEU A 133 -0.67 -4.39 -14.22
N SER A 134 -0.46 -5.00 -15.39
CA SER A 134 0.81 -5.68 -15.68
C SER A 134 1.80 -4.66 -16.21
N LYS A 135 2.73 -4.23 -15.36
CA LYS A 135 3.70 -3.18 -15.69
C LYS A 135 4.93 -3.30 -14.81
N THR A 136 6.06 -2.79 -15.31
CA THR A 136 7.25 -2.59 -14.47
C THR A 136 7.01 -1.46 -13.48
N ALA A 137 7.25 -1.74 -12.20
CA ALA A 137 7.28 -0.76 -11.13
C ALA A 137 8.68 -0.70 -10.50
N TYR A 138 8.96 0.41 -9.85
CA TYR A 138 10.25 0.70 -9.23
C TYR A 138 10.07 1.09 -7.78
N ARG A 139 11.05 0.70 -6.96
CA ARG A 139 11.14 1.08 -5.56
C ARG A 139 12.59 1.30 -5.17
N GLY A 140 12.88 2.38 -4.45
CA GLY A 140 14.22 2.73 -4.02
C GLY A 140 14.36 2.79 -2.51
N VAL A 141 15.47 2.28 -1.99
CA VAL A 141 15.79 2.26 -0.56
C VAL A 141 17.23 2.74 -0.36
N LYS A 142 17.47 3.57 0.64
CA LYS A 142 18.82 4.07 1.00
C LYS A 142 19.55 3.14 1.97
N LEU A 143 19.57 1.85 1.63
CA LEU A 143 20.32 0.81 2.33
C LEU A 143 20.78 -0.22 1.30
N ASP A 144 21.87 -0.92 1.63
CA ASP A 144 22.24 -2.16 0.94
C ASP A 144 21.32 -3.31 1.40
N LEU A 145 20.58 -3.90 0.46
CA LEU A 145 19.76 -5.09 0.68
C LEU A 145 20.23 -6.27 -0.19
N SER A 146 21.36 -6.15 -0.90
CA SER A 146 21.86 -7.14 -1.86
C SER A 146 22.04 -8.54 -1.25
N GLN A 147 22.46 -8.61 0.01
CA GLN A 147 22.67 -9.87 0.71
C GLN A 147 21.37 -10.58 1.11
N ARG A 148 20.24 -9.87 1.12
CA ARG A 148 18.93 -10.42 1.53
C ARG A 148 18.16 -11.04 0.38
N TYR A 149 18.47 -10.66 -0.85
CA TYR A 149 17.74 -11.10 -2.05
C TYR A 149 18.67 -11.92 -2.93
N ILE A 150 18.55 -13.25 -2.82
CA ILE A 150 19.42 -14.17 -3.55
C ILE A 150 18.70 -14.62 -4.83
N ARG A 151 19.39 -14.48 -5.97
CA ARG A 151 18.85 -14.89 -7.27
C ARG A 151 18.36 -16.33 -7.25
N GLY A 152 17.17 -16.55 -7.81
CA GLY A 152 16.50 -17.84 -7.87
C GLY A 152 15.57 -18.13 -6.69
N GLN A 153 15.66 -17.37 -5.59
CA GLN A 153 14.75 -17.52 -4.46
C GLN A 153 13.34 -17.01 -4.78
N THR A 154 12.36 -17.65 -4.17
CA THR A 154 10.99 -17.17 -4.07
C THR A 154 10.79 -16.55 -2.69
N ILE A 155 10.26 -15.34 -2.66
CA ILE A 155 10.00 -14.55 -1.45
C ILE A 155 8.57 -14.03 -1.46
N VAL A 156 8.11 -13.52 -0.32
CA VAL A 156 6.81 -12.84 -0.21
C VAL A 156 7.02 -11.47 0.42
N TRP A 157 6.40 -10.45 -0.17
CA TRP A 157 6.23 -9.15 0.44
C TRP A 157 4.86 -9.12 1.12
N TRP A 158 4.86 -9.15 2.45
CA TRP A 158 3.65 -9.30 3.26
C TRP A 158 2.91 -7.98 3.48
N GLY A 159 3.63 -6.86 3.54
CA GLY A 159 3.01 -5.54 3.57
C GLY A 159 2.49 -5.11 2.19
N PHE A 160 1.53 -4.17 2.18
CA PHE A 160 1.21 -3.45 0.95
C PHE A 160 2.42 -2.59 0.55
N SER A 161 2.78 -2.59 -0.74
CA SER A 161 4.01 -1.94 -1.19
C SER A 161 3.72 -0.82 -2.19
N SER A 162 3.87 0.43 -1.73
CA SER A 162 3.85 1.62 -2.60
C SER A 162 5.07 1.62 -3.52
N CYS A 163 4.83 1.73 -4.82
CA CYS A 163 5.84 1.77 -5.85
C CYS A 163 5.52 2.89 -6.85
N THR A 164 6.46 3.19 -7.75
CA THR A 164 6.22 4.15 -8.84
C THR A 164 6.48 3.48 -10.18
N THR A 165 5.75 3.88 -11.22
CA THR A 165 6.05 3.43 -12.60
C THR A 165 7.02 4.36 -13.33
N ALA A 166 7.45 5.44 -12.67
CA ALA A 166 8.33 6.47 -13.22
C ALA A 166 9.72 6.38 -12.56
N VAL A 167 10.67 5.69 -13.20
CA VAL A 167 12.02 5.45 -12.64
C VAL A 167 12.76 6.75 -12.29
N ASN A 168 12.51 7.84 -13.01
CA ASN A 168 13.11 9.15 -12.77
C ASN A 168 12.74 9.74 -11.41
N VAL A 169 11.63 9.30 -10.79
CA VAL A 169 11.29 9.69 -9.42
C VAL A 169 12.41 9.28 -8.45
N LEU A 170 13.08 8.14 -8.69
CA LEU A 170 14.17 7.65 -7.84
C LEU A 170 15.42 8.56 -7.84
N ASN A 171 15.61 9.42 -8.85
CA ASN A 171 16.73 10.37 -8.87
C ASN A 171 16.67 11.38 -7.72
N SER A 172 15.48 11.64 -7.17
CA SER A 172 15.35 12.55 -6.03
C SER A 172 16.05 11.97 -4.81
N ASN A 173 16.85 12.80 -4.13
CA ASN A 173 17.45 12.49 -2.83
C ASN A 173 16.41 12.14 -1.76
N GLN A 174 15.12 12.32 -2.02
CA GLN A 174 14.04 11.90 -1.12
C GLN A 174 13.83 10.38 -1.18
N PHE A 175 13.94 9.76 -2.36
CA PHE A 175 13.78 8.31 -2.52
C PHE A 175 15.13 7.62 -2.49
N LEU A 176 15.71 7.35 -3.66
CA LEU A 176 16.97 6.65 -3.78
C LEU A 176 18.14 7.64 -3.77
N GLY A 177 18.09 8.66 -4.63
CA GLY A 177 19.18 9.63 -4.79
C GLY A 177 20.47 9.00 -5.32
N ALA A 178 21.59 9.73 -5.19
CA ALA A 178 22.88 9.36 -5.77
C ALA A 178 23.99 9.07 -4.74
N LYS A 179 23.68 9.09 -3.43
CA LYS A 179 24.68 8.98 -2.35
C LYS A 179 24.32 7.90 -1.33
N GLY A 180 25.34 7.37 -0.67
CA GLY A 180 25.21 6.31 0.33
C GLY A 180 24.91 4.94 -0.28
N ASP A 181 24.90 3.93 0.57
CA ASP A 181 24.47 2.59 0.19
C ASP A 181 22.99 2.60 -0.16
N ARG A 182 22.64 2.01 -1.29
CA ARG A 182 21.30 2.12 -1.84
C ARG A 182 20.96 0.95 -2.73
N THR A 183 19.69 0.57 -2.70
CA THR A 183 19.13 -0.53 -3.47
C THR A 183 17.93 -0.07 -4.26
N MET A 184 17.94 -0.32 -5.57
CA MET A 184 16.80 -0.15 -6.45
C MET A 184 16.17 -1.50 -6.78
N PHE A 185 14.89 -1.64 -6.51
CA PHE A 185 14.08 -2.76 -6.97
C PHE A 185 13.45 -2.42 -8.32
N THR A 186 13.57 -3.35 -9.26
CA THR A 186 12.78 -3.38 -10.50
C THR A 186 11.81 -4.54 -10.39
N LEU A 187 10.52 -4.25 -10.46
CA LEU A 187 9.45 -5.21 -10.19
C LEU A 187 8.68 -5.45 -11.49
N GLN A 188 8.68 -6.67 -12.00
CA GLN A 188 7.77 -7.07 -13.08
C GLN A 188 6.44 -7.48 -12.45
N CYS A 189 5.50 -6.54 -12.37
CA CYS A 189 4.23 -6.75 -11.69
C CYS A 189 3.18 -7.32 -12.65
N LEU A 190 2.30 -8.15 -12.10
CA LEU A 190 1.12 -8.71 -12.76
C LEU A 190 -0.17 -8.09 -12.21
N SER A 191 -0.19 -7.72 -10.92
CA SER A 191 -1.41 -7.34 -10.20
C SER A 191 -1.39 -5.94 -9.57
N ALA A 192 -0.45 -5.08 -9.96
CA ALA A 192 -0.34 -3.72 -9.40
C ALA A 192 -1.64 -2.91 -9.59
N LYS A 193 -2.00 -2.09 -8.60
CA LYS A 193 -3.18 -1.23 -8.64
C LYS A 193 -2.77 0.22 -8.84
N ASP A 194 -3.28 0.88 -9.87
CA ASP A 194 -3.15 2.33 -10.02
C ASP A 194 -4.07 3.02 -9.02
N ILE A 195 -3.47 3.68 -8.04
CA ILE A 195 -4.22 4.39 -7.00
C ILE A 195 -4.06 5.91 -7.11
N ARG A 196 -3.50 6.43 -8.20
CA ARG A 196 -3.16 7.86 -8.34
C ARG A 196 -4.35 8.78 -8.11
N ARG A 197 -5.53 8.39 -8.59
CA ARG A 197 -6.78 9.17 -8.44
C ARG A 197 -7.43 9.08 -7.06
N HIS A 198 -6.96 8.15 -6.23
CA HIS A 198 -7.49 7.87 -4.90
C HIS A 198 -6.46 8.12 -3.79
N SER A 199 -5.19 8.34 -4.15
CA SER A 199 -4.11 8.63 -3.22
C SER A 199 -4.20 10.07 -2.70
N TYR A 200 -3.77 10.26 -1.46
CA TYR A 200 -3.56 11.59 -0.89
C TYR A 200 -2.46 12.38 -1.63
N TYR A 201 -1.60 11.68 -2.38
CA TYR A 201 -0.51 12.25 -3.16
C TYR A 201 -0.64 11.89 -4.65
N PRO A 202 -1.50 12.58 -5.42
CA PRO A 202 -1.86 12.18 -6.79
C PRO A 202 -0.71 12.33 -7.82
N THR A 203 0.33 13.10 -7.51
CA THR A 203 1.44 13.42 -8.43
C THR A 203 2.56 12.39 -8.47
N GLU A 204 2.43 11.26 -7.74
CA GLU A 204 3.54 10.33 -7.51
C GLU A 204 3.67 9.21 -8.55
N ASP A 205 2.77 9.19 -9.52
CA ASP A 205 2.53 8.04 -10.38
C ASP A 205 2.50 6.70 -9.61
N GLU A 206 1.86 6.76 -8.44
CA GLU A 206 1.85 5.70 -7.44
C GLU A 206 1.03 4.51 -7.90
N VAL A 207 1.67 3.34 -7.86
CA VAL A 207 1.01 2.05 -7.95
C VAL A 207 1.19 1.31 -6.63
N LEU A 208 0.16 0.60 -6.21
CA LEU A 208 0.18 -0.19 -4.98
C LEU A 208 0.22 -1.67 -5.34
N LEU A 209 1.15 -2.40 -4.73
CA LEU A 209 1.15 -3.85 -4.76
C LEU A 209 0.37 -4.37 -3.55
N MET A 210 -0.39 -5.43 -3.77
CA MET A 210 -1.21 -6.06 -2.74
C MET A 210 -0.32 -6.64 -1.62
N ALA A 211 -0.86 -6.72 -0.42
CA ALA A 211 -0.24 -7.50 0.65
C ALA A 211 -0.08 -8.97 0.22
N ALA A 212 0.94 -9.64 0.76
CA ALA A 212 1.30 -11.02 0.44
C ALA A 212 1.61 -11.29 -1.05
N THR A 213 2.23 -10.33 -1.75
CA THR A 213 2.66 -10.52 -3.14
C THR A 213 3.90 -11.42 -3.20
N GLN A 214 3.82 -12.53 -3.95
CA GLN A 214 4.94 -13.46 -4.14
C GLN A 214 5.83 -13.03 -5.30
N PHE A 215 7.13 -13.02 -5.08
CA PHE A 215 8.14 -12.70 -6.09
C PHE A 215 9.17 -13.79 -6.24
N LYS A 216 9.70 -13.93 -7.46
CA LYS A 216 10.97 -14.60 -7.73
C LYS A 216 12.07 -13.58 -7.94
N VAL A 217 13.22 -13.76 -7.29
CA VAL A 217 14.41 -12.95 -7.54
C VAL A 217 15.06 -13.40 -8.84
N ILE A 218 14.95 -12.60 -9.91
CA ILE A 218 15.41 -13.00 -11.25
C ILE A 218 16.80 -12.45 -11.60
N GLY A 219 17.23 -11.38 -10.95
CA GLY A 219 18.53 -10.77 -11.20
C GLY A 219 19.00 -9.88 -10.05
N CYS A 220 20.31 -9.84 -9.84
CA CYS A 220 20.98 -8.94 -8.89
C CYS A 220 22.20 -8.33 -9.58
N LEU A 221 22.40 -7.02 -9.43
CA LEU A 221 23.59 -6.31 -9.85
C LEU A 221 24.15 -5.54 -8.65
N ASN A 222 25.46 -5.67 -8.42
CA ASN A 222 26.18 -4.94 -7.38
C ASN A 222 27.21 -4.02 -8.04
N GLN A 223 27.10 -2.72 -7.81
CA GLN A 223 28.02 -1.68 -8.28
C GLN A 223 28.42 -0.79 -7.10
N ASP A 224 29.44 -1.20 -6.35
CA ASP A 224 29.90 -0.52 -5.15
C ASP A 224 28.75 -0.27 -4.15
N ASN A 225 28.35 0.99 -3.96
CA ASN A 225 27.28 1.42 -3.06
C ASN A 225 25.88 1.43 -3.71
N PHE A 226 25.77 0.97 -4.96
CA PHE A 226 24.51 0.90 -5.68
C PHE A 226 24.19 -0.54 -6.10
N HIS A 227 23.04 -1.01 -5.64
CA HIS A 227 22.54 -2.35 -5.91
C HIS A 227 21.24 -2.29 -6.71
N ILE A 228 21.08 -3.20 -7.66
CA ILE A 228 19.81 -3.42 -8.37
C ILE A 228 19.35 -4.84 -8.11
N ILE A 229 18.10 -4.97 -7.68
CA ILE A 229 17.42 -6.26 -7.50
C ILE A 229 16.23 -6.29 -8.45
N GLN A 230 16.13 -7.35 -9.24
CA GLN A 230 15.04 -7.57 -10.17
C GLN A 230 14.15 -8.68 -9.63
N LEU A 231 12.86 -8.37 -9.47
CA LEU A 231 11.83 -9.28 -9.00
C LEU A 231 10.79 -9.49 -10.09
N GLU A 232 10.32 -10.73 -10.23
CA GLU A 232 9.19 -11.10 -11.08
C GLU A 232 8.05 -11.57 -10.19
N GLU A 233 6.90 -10.93 -10.30
CA GLU A 233 5.70 -11.35 -9.57
C GLU A 233 5.26 -12.73 -10.08
N THR A 234 4.93 -13.62 -9.15
CA THR A 234 4.52 -15.00 -9.46
C THR A 234 3.26 -15.37 -8.69
N SER A 235 2.48 -16.30 -9.22
CA SER A 235 1.29 -16.79 -8.54
C SER A 235 1.64 -17.91 -7.55
N PRO A 236 1.26 -17.80 -6.27
CA PRO A 236 1.33 -18.93 -5.34
C PRO A 236 0.29 -20.00 -5.70
N PRO A 237 0.48 -21.27 -5.28
CA PRO A 237 -0.49 -22.34 -5.54
C PRO A 237 -1.82 -22.15 -4.80
N PHE A 238 -1.83 -21.34 -3.73
CA PHE A 238 -3.02 -20.98 -2.95
C PHE A 238 -2.96 -19.49 -2.59
N PRO A 239 -4.10 -18.81 -2.39
CA PRO A 239 -4.11 -17.40 -1.99
C PRO A 239 -3.36 -17.19 -0.67
N LEU A 240 -2.34 -16.33 -0.68
CA LEU A 240 -1.64 -15.88 0.54
C LEU A 240 -2.36 -14.70 1.22
N LEU A 241 -3.24 -14.04 0.47
CA LEU A 241 -4.19 -13.03 0.91
C LEU A 241 -5.59 -13.52 0.48
N GLN A 242 -6.49 -13.80 1.43
CA GLN A 242 -7.80 -14.34 1.10
C GLN A 242 -8.59 -13.42 0.16
N PRO A 243 -9.20 -13.96 -0.91
CA PRO A 243 -10.00 -13.14 -1.81
C PRO A 243 -11.27 -12.64 -1.11
N VAL A 244 -11.70 -11.41 -1.41
CA VAL A 244 -13.01 -10.91 -0.97
C VAL A 244 -14.03 -11.02 -2.10
N PRO A 245 -15.30 -11.30 -1.79
CA PRO A 245 -16.38 -11.10 -2.75
C PRO A 245 -16.44 -9.62 -3.12
N VAL A 246 -16.20 -9.31 -4.40
CA VAL A 246 -16.32 -7.95 -4.91
C VAL A 246 -17.80 -7.60 -4.98
N VAL A 247 -18.23 -6.71 -4.09
CA VAL A 247 -19.60 -6.18 -4.11
C VAL A 247 -19.57 -4.84 -4.80
N VAL A 248 -20.32 -4.73 -5.91
CA VAL A 248 -20.56 -3.47 -6.61
C VAL A 248 -21.88 -2.92 -6.11
N PRO A 249 -21.92 -1.80 -5.36
CA PRO A 249 -23.18 -1.18 -4.98
C PRO A 249 -23.93 -0.72 -6.24
N PRO A 250 -25.27 -0.78 -6.24
CA PRO A 250 -26.07 -0.36 -7.38
C PRO A 250 -25.79 1.11 -7.72
N PRO A 251 -25.83 1.49 -9.01
CA PRO A 251 -25.63 2.88 -9.41
C PRO A 251 -26.64 3.78 -8.71
N ILE A 252 -26.17 4.89 -8.13
CA ILE A 252 -27.04 5.92 -7.56
C ILE A 252 -27.80 6.53 -8.74
N ASN A 253 -29.08 6.16 -8.91
CA ASN A 253 -29.94 6.84 -9.86
C ASN A 253 -30.02 8.31 -9.46
N PRO A 254 -29.72 9.27 -10.35
CA PRO A 254 -29.95 10.67 -10.07
C PRO A 254 -31.45 10.84 -9.85
N THR A 255 -31.84 11.18 -8.62
CA THR A 255 -33.20 11.58 -8.31
C THR A 255 -33.55 12.75 -9.21
N LEU A 256 -34.55 12.58 -10.09
CA LEU A 256 -35.10 13.68 -10.85
C LEU A 256 -35.54 14.77 -9.86
N PRO A 257 -35.22 16.06 -10.11
CA PRO A 257 -35.76 17.13 -9.30
C PRO A 257 -37.29 17.07 -9.38
N SER A 258 -37.94 17.00 -8.23
CA SER A 258 -39.39 17.14 -8.10
C SER A 258 -39.82 18.46 -8.74
N LYS A 259 -40.74 18.35 -9.70
CA LYS A 259 -41.39 19.49 -10.36
C LYS A 259 -42.18 20.35 -9.37
#